data_AF-A0A6V2WRX2-F1
#
_entry.id   AF-A0A6V2WRX2-F1
#
_cell.length_a   1.000
_cell.length_b   1.000
_cell.length_c   1.000
_cell.angle_alpha   90.00
_cell.angle_beta   90.00
_cell.angle_gamma   90.00
#
_symmetry.space_group_name_H-M   'P 1'
#
loop_
_entity.id
_entity.type
_entity.pdbx_description
1 polymer ?
#
loop_
_entity_poly.entity_id
_entity_poly.type
_entity_poly.pdbx_seq_one_letter_code
_entity_poly.pdbx_strand_id
1 'polypeptide(L)'
;MRVASVLPSATEILCFIGGERLLVGRSHEDNFPPQITSLPVITGQTTTFTTAAEVDRVVSDSIGKGQSLYTLDAPLIESLSPDVILTQDICSVCAIDLQTVERLAAKMTPRPKVVSLNPLNLDDVLANVLQLGEAVGMAEEARAAHASLVERIAAVDRRVEQRRRQLGEGRRRPRVAFIEWSDPLYVGGHWTPQLIERAGGEHPLNAGGESGGGKSFPVPPSAVVEADPDLVILAPCGLTLDMTRREATALARTEWWRSLRAVREGRVVLVDGDAMFNRPGPRLVDALEWLFSAVHGVPEAAPHRFPCEWLPPSSSLPRDEASAAAGGSPEEEAAAEQKAIADIEEAHACAVRAGKLQYTDPATGYSVFTQLASSRRGYCCGSGCRHCVYGHENVKPERRVALRRPITCEIGG
;
A
#
# COMPACT_ATOMS: atom_id res chain seq x y z
N MET A 1 14.32 27.27 -5.79
CA MET A 1 14.52 25.83 -5.94
C MET A 1 13.18 25.17 -6.22
N ARG A 2 13.15 24.21 -7.13
CA ARG A 2 11.97 23.47 -7.59
C ARG A 2 12.22 21.97 -7.42
N VAL A 3 11.34 21.26 -6.74
CA VAL A 3 11.48 19.85 -6.40
C VAL A 3 10.36 19.06 -7.06
N ALA A 4 10.71 18.03 -7.82
CA ALA A 4 9.77 17.03 -8.27
C ALA A 4 9.96 15.76 -7.44
N SER A 5 8.89 15.16 -6.96
CA SER A 5 8.96 13.89 -6.22
C SER A 5 8.21 12.80 -6.96
N VAL A 6 8.86 11.66 -7.10
CA VAL A 6 8.25 10.43 -7.65
C VAL A 6 8.09 9.35 -6.58
N LEU A 7 8.15 9.76 -5.30
CA LEU A 7 8.16 8.87 -4.14
C LEU A 7 7.34 9.47 -2.98
N PRO A 8 6.26 8.80 -2.53
CA PRO A 8 5.44 9.28 -1.41
C PRO A 8 6.22 9.63 -0.14
N SER A 9 7.12 8.76 0.31
CA SER A 9 7.89 9.01 1.53
C SER A 9 8.78 10.26 1.44
N ALA A 10 9.39 10.51 0.28
CA ALA A 10 10.21 11.71 0.07
C ALA A 10 9.36 12.97 0.06
N THR A 11 8.17 12.90 -0.54
CA THR A 11 7.18 13.98 -0.53
C THR A 11 6.75 14.32 0.90
N GLU A 12 6.47 13.31 1.71
CA GLU A 12 6.10 13.49 3.12
C GLU A 12 7.23 14.08 3.95
N ILE A 13 8.47 13.61 3.76
CA ILE A 13 9.66 14.19 4.41
C ILE A 13 9.81 15.67 4.02
N LEU A 14 9.71 16.01 2.73
CA LEU A 14 9.83 17.39 2.26
C LEU A 14 8.76 18.29 2.89
N CYS A 15 7.51 17.83 2.97
CA CYS A 15 6.44 18.59 3.60
C CYS A 15 6.67 18.74 5.11
N PHE A 16 7.14 17.68 5.78
CA PHE A 16 7.39 17.69 7.22
C PHE A 16 8.48 18.67 7.64
N ILE A 17 9.52 18.87 6.81
CA ILE A 17 10.55 19.90 7.04
C ILE A 17 10.10 21.31 6.62
N GLY A 18 8.84 21.51 6.20
CA GLY A 18 8.30 22.80 5.76
C GLY A 18 8.62 23.15 4.31
N GLY A 19 9.10 22.20 3.51
CA GLY A 19 9.51 22.36 2.12
C GLY A 19 8.38 22.25 1.08
N GLU A 20 7.11 22.18 1.49
CA GLU A 20 5.94 22.01 0.60
C GLU A 20 5.95 22.99 -0.58
N ARG A 21 6.28 24.27 -0.33
CA ARG A 21 6.36 25.34 -1.33
C ARG A 21 7.38 25.08 -2.45
N LEU A 22 8.31 24.16 -2.26
CA LEU A 22 9.32 23.79 -3.24
C LEU A 22 8.79 22.72 -4.22
N LEU A 23 7.72 22.01 -3.87
CA LEU A 23 7.20 20.89 -4.64
C LEU A 23 6.44 21.40 -5.88
N VAL A 24 6.87 20.96 -7.07
CA VAL A 24 6.29 21.37 -8.36
C VAL A 24 5.60 20.21 -9.10
N GLY A 25 5.86 18.98 -8.70
CA GLY A 25 5.24 17.78 -9.25
C GLY A 25 5.35 16.63 -8.26
N ARG A 26 4.32 15.78 -8.24
CA ARG A 26 4.14 14.69 -7.27
C ARG A 26 3.85 13.36 -7.94
N SER A 27 4.11 12.26 -7.24
CA SER A 27 3.71 10.94 -7.72
C SER A 27 2.18 10.77 -7.72
N HIS A 28 1.65 9.79 -8.47
CA HIS A 28 0.23 9.45 -8.43
C HIS A 28 -0.23 8.93 -7.06
N GLU A 29 0.68 8.42 -6.22
CA GLU A 29 0.41 7.91 -4.87
C GLU A 29 0.57 8.98 -3.78
N ASP A 30 1.12 10.15 -4.13
CA ASP A 30 1.35 11.26 -3.20
C ASP A 30 0.01 11.92 -2.81
N ASN A 31 -0.62 11.35 -1.79
CA ASN A 31 -1.92 11.77 -1.27
C ASN A 31 -1.85 12.44 0.12
N PHE A 32 -0.64 12.63 0.66
CA PHE A 32 -0.40 13.22 1.97
C PHE A 32 0.82 14.16 1.96
N PRO A 33 0.74 15.33 2.62
CA PRO A 33 -0.45 15.87 3.29
C PRO A 33 -1.50 16.37 2.26
N PRO A 34 -2.80 16.51 2.61
CA PRO A 34 -3.85 16.77 1.60
C PRO A 34 -3.63 18.01 0.73
N GLN A 35 -2.87 19.00 1.21
CA GLN A 35 -2.58 20.26 0.54
C GLN A 35 -1.79 20.08 -0.76
N ILE A 36 -0.96 19.04 -0.87
CA ILE A 36 -0.17 18.78 -2.08
C ILE A 36 -0.99 18.15 -3.21
N THR A 37 -2.21 17.70 -2.94
CA THR A 37 -3.01 16.94 -3.92
C THR A 37 -3.39 17.76 -5.15
N SER A 38 -3.36 19.09 -5.07
CA SER A 38 -3.56 19.99 -6.20
C SER A 38 -2.36 20.11 -7.15
N LEU A 39 -1.18 19.62 -6.76
CA LEU A 39 0.01 19.68 -7.61
C LEU A 39 -0.08 18.70 -8.79
N PRO A 40 0.58 19.01 -9.93
CA PRO A 40 0.63 18.12 -11.09
C PRO A 40 1.15 16.72 -10.73
N VAL A 41 0.42 15.71 -11.18
CA VAL A 41 0.84 14.30 -11.08
C VAL A 41 1.78 13.98 -12.24
N ILE A 42 3.01 13.59 -11.93
CA ILE A 42 4.10 13.38 -12.92
C ILE A 42 4.41 11.91 -13.17
N THR A 43 3.69 11.00 -12.52
CA THR A 43 3.86 9.55 -12.66
C THR A 43 2.51 8.87 -12.91
N GLY A 44 2.52 7.66 -13.44
CA GLY A 44 1.31 6.86 -13.61
C GLY A 44 1.57 5.37 -13.41
N GLN A 45 0.49 4.60 -13.28
CA GLN A 45 0.52 3.14 -13.25
C GLN A 45 0.00 2.57 -14.57
N THR A 46 0.62 1.48 -15.04
CA THR A 46 0.23 0.81 -16.29
C THR A 46 -0.88 -0.23 -16.06
N THR A 47 -1.17 -0.53 -14.80
CA THR A 47 -2.06 -1.61 -14.33
C THR A 47 -2.96 -1.11 -13.21
N THR A 48 -4.12 -1.73 -13.06
CA THR A 48 -5.04 -1.50 -11.94
C THR A 48 -5.24 -2.83 -11.25
N PHE A 49 -5.25 -2.84 -9.92
CA PHE A 49 -5.28 -4.07 -9.14
C PHE A 49 -6.42 -4.08 -8.14
N THR A 50 -6.93 -5.28 -7.86
CA THR A 50 -8.12 -5.45 -7.02
C THR A 50 -7.93 -6.33 -5.79
N THR A 51 -6.88 -7.14 -5.77
CA THR A 51 -6.51 -8.03 -4.64
C THR A 51 -5.00 -8.17 -4.53
N ALA A 52 -4.52 -8.61 -3.37
CA ALA A 52 -3.10 -8.94 -3.16
C ALA A 52 -2.58 -9.97 -4.20
N ALA A 53 -3.35 -11.04 -4.46
CA ALA A 53 -2.99 -12.07 -5.42
C ALA A 53 -2.85 -11.55 -6.87
N GLU A 54 -3.69 -10.59 -7.28
CA GLU A 54 -3.60 -10.01 -8.61
C GLU A 54 -2.38 -9.12 -8.77
N VAL A 55 -2.08 -8.30 -7.76
CA VAL A 55 -0.88 -7.47 -7.77
C VAL A 55 0.35 -8.38 -7.83
N ASP A 56 0.47 -9.39 -6.97
CA ASP A 56 1.65 -10.28 -6.94
C ASP A 56 1.90 -10.96 -8.30
N ARG A 57 0.84 -11.47 -8.93
CA ARG A 57 0.94 -12.10 -10.26
C ARG A 57 1.45 -11.13 -11.31
N VAL A 58 0.94 -9.91 -11.35
CA VAL A 58 1.33 -8.91 -12.35
C VAL A 58 2.72 -8.36 -12.07
N VAL A 59 3.05 -8.14 -10.79
CA VAL A 59 4.38 -7.74 -10.34
C VAL A 59 5.40 -8.78 -10.76
N SER A 60 5.16 -10.05 -10.43
CA SER A 60 6.02 -11.18 -10.80
C SER A 60 6.20 -11.28 -12.32
N ASP A 61 5.11 -11.12 -13.09
CA ASP A 61 5.14 -11.10 -14.55
C ASP A 61 5.97 -9.95 -15.13
N SER A 62 5.87 -8.75 -14.55
CA SER A 62 6.56 -7.54 -15.01
C SER A 62 8.05 -7.58 -14.67
N ILE A 63 8.40 -8.01 -13.45
CA ILE A 63 9.80 -8.27 -13.07
C ILE A 63 10.41 -9.32 -13.99
N GLY A 64 9.71 -10.44 -14.23
CA GLY A 64 10.18 -11.52 -15.10
C GLY A 64 10.39 -11.09 -16.56
N LYS A 65 9.73 -10.01 -17.01
CA LYS A 65 9.86 -9.45 -18.37
C LYS A 65 10.73 -8.18 -18.43
N GLY A 66 11.25 -7.70 -17.29
CA GLY A 66 12.00 -6.45 -17.21
C GLY A 66 11.19 -5.20 -17.60
N GLN A 67 9.87 -5.24 -17.41
CA GLN A 67 8.96 -4.13 -17.72
C GLN A 67 8.64 -3.34 -16.45
N SER A 68 8.76 -2.01 -16.50
CA SER A 68 8.31 -1.14 -15.41
C SER A 68 6.78 -1.16 -15.31
N LEU A 69 6.25 -1.26 -14.08
CA LEU A 69 4.81 -1.11 -13.81
C LEU A 69 4.35 0.35 -13.89
N TYR A 70 5.30 1.28 -13.84
CA TYR A 70 5.06 2.71 -13.73
C TYR A 70 5.59 3.50 -14.92
N THR A 71 4.95 4.64 -15.17
CA THR A 71 5.33 5.60 -16.19
C THR A 71 5.76 6.93 -15.58
N LEU A 72 6.68 7.61 -16.25
CA LEU A 72 7.04 9.02 -15.99
C LEU A 72 6.49 9.89 -17.11
N ASP A 73 5.84 11.00 -16.75
CA ASP A 73 5.46 12.05 -17.70
C ASP A 73 6.66 12.97 -17.96
N ALA A 74 7.57 12.51 -18.83
CA ALA A 74 8.79 13.23 -19.16
C ALA A 74 8.51 14.67 -19.69
N PRO A 75 7.59 14.90 -20.65
CA PRO A 75 7.27 16.26 -21.10
C PRO A 75 6.78 17.17 -19.97
N LEU A 76 5.94 16.66 -19.06
CA LEU A 76 5.48 17.44 -17.92
C LEU A 76 6.63 17.75 -16.96
N ILE A 77 7.46 16.76 -16.60
CA ILE A 77 8.62 16.96 -15.72
C ILE A 77 9.59 18.00 -16.30
N GLU A 78 9.87 17.94 -17.60
CA GLU A 78 10.68 18.92 -18.32
C GLU A 78 10.07 20.33 -18.24
N SER A 79 8.76 20.45 -18.51
CA SER A 79 8.04 21.73 -18.41
C SER A 79 8.03 22.32 -17.00
N LEU A 80 8.08 21.46 -15.98
CA LEU A 80 8.17 21.85 -14.58
C LEU A 80 9.58 22.26 -14.16
N SER A 81 10.62 22.01 -14.98
CA SER A 81 12.00 22.46 -14.74
C SER A 81 12.47 22.29 -13.28
N PRO A 82 12.41 21.08 -12.69
CA PRO A 82 12.92 20.84 -11.34
C PRO A 82 14.43 21.05 -11.26
N ASP A 83 14.90 21.50 -10.09
CA ASP A 83 16.30 21.51 -9.70
C ASP A 83 16.70 20.19 -9.02
N VAL A 84 15.73 19.52 -8.37
CA VAL A 84 15.90 18.26 -7.65
C VAL A 84 14.77 17.30 -8.00
N ILE A 85 15.11 16.02 -8.24
CA ILE A 85 14.14 14.93 -8.37
C ILE A 85 14.36 13.94 -7.21
N LEU A 86 13.33 13.71 -6.41
CA LEU A 86 13.34 12.78 -5.28
C LEU A 86 12.80 11.40 -5.71
N THR A 87 13.55 10.34 -5.43
CA THR A 87 13.22 8.95 -5.79
C THR A 87 13.76 7.94 -4.76
N GLN A 88 13.63 6.64 -5.03
CA GLN A 88 14.27 5.53 -4.31
C GLN A 88 14.78 4.46 -5.28
N ASP A 89 15.45 3.44 -4.74
CA ASP A 89 15.91 2.22 -5.40
C ASP A 89 15.69 0.94 -4.55
N ILE A 90 14.90 1.01 -3.47
CA ILE A 90 14.66 -0.16 -2.59
C ILE A 90 13.69 -1.16 -3.23
N CYS A 91 12.51 -0.69 -3.61
CA CYS A 91 11.44 -1.54 -4.09
C CYS A 91 11.40 -1.56 -5.62
N SER A 92 11.94 -2.60 -6.25
CA SER A 92 11.83 -2.82 -7.72
C SER A 92 10.40 -3.09 -8.19
N VAL A 93 9.45 -3.21 -7.25
CA VAL A 93 8.03 -3.48 -7.49
C VAL A 93 7.20 -2.21 -7.46
N CYS A 94 7.43 -1.37 -6.45
CA CYS A 94 6.56 -0.28 -6.01
C CYS A 94 7.08 1.09 -6.45
N ALA A 95 8.33 1.17 -6.92
CA ALA A 95 9.00 2.41 -7.26
C ALA A 95 9.28 2.49 -8.76
N ILE A 96 9.42 3.72 -9.24
CA ILE A 96 9.98 3.99 -10.56
C ILE A 96 11.47 3.67 -10.51
N ASP A 97 11.95 2.92 -11.49
CA ASP A 97 13.35 2.50 -11.52
C ASP A 97 14.29 3.72 -11.57
N LEU A 98 15.32 3.70 -10.72
CA LEU A 98 16.28 4.79 -10.59
C LEU A 98 16.91 5.16 -11.95
N GLN A 99 17.22 4.16 -12.77
CA GLN A 99 17.85 4.40 -14.08
C GLN A 99 16.95 5.20 -15.02
N THR A 100 15.63 5.00 -15.00
CA THR A 100 14.68 5.78 -15.79
C THR A 100 14.67 7.24 -15.34
N VAL A 101 14.68 7.49 -14.04
CA VAL A 101 14.76 8.86 -13.48
C VAL A 101 16.08 9.53 -13.89
N GLU A 102 17.21 8.82 -13.76
CA GLU A 102 18.53 9.33 -14.13
C GLU A 102 18.66 9.62 -15.63
N ARG A 103 18.11 8.74 -16.48
CA ARG A 103 18.08 8.94 -17.94
C ARG A 103 17.25 10.16 -18.34
N LEU A 104 16.13 10.42 -17.65
CA LEU A 104 15.33 11.62 -17.87
C LEU A 104 16.13 12.86 -17.46
N ALA A 105 16.65 12.89 -16.23
CA ALA A 105 17.44 14.01 -15.71
C ALA A 105 18.63 14.35 -16.61
N ALA A 106 19.33 13.35 -17.15
CA ALA A 106 20.48 13.55 -18.03
C ALA A 106 20.15 14.25 -19.36
N LYS A 107 18.88 14.25 -19.80
CA LYS A 107 18.41 14.93 -21.02
C LYS A 107 17.96 16.36 -20.78
N MET A 108 17.76 16.75 -19.52
CA MET A 108 17.27 18.07 -19.14
C MET A 108 18.41 19.10 -19.08
N THR A 109 18.09 20.35 -19.40
CA THR A 109 19.01 21.49 -19.27
C THR A 109 18.30 22.66 -18.57
N PRO A 110 18.74 23.07 -17.37
CA PRO A 110 19.80 22.47 -16.55
C PRO A 110 19.44 21.05 -16.10
N ARG A 111 20.47 20.22 -15.84
CA ARG A 111 20.28 18.85 -15.32
C ARG A 111 19.90 18.91 -13.83
N PRO A 112 18.73 18.37 -13.42
CA PRO A 112 18.38 18.29 -12.01
C PRO A 112 19.28 17.30 -11.25
N LYS A 113 19.46 17.55 -9.95
CA LYS A 113 20.05 16.60 -9.02
C LYS A 113 19.04 15.49 -8.72
N VAL A 114 19.40 14.24 -8.98
CA VAL A 114 18.59 13.07 -8.57
C VAL A 114 19.02 12.66 -7.16
N VAL A 115 18.06 12.55 -6.25
CA VAL A 115 18.29 12.13 -4.86
C VAL A 115 17.51 10.85 -4.61
N SER A 116 18.23 9.75 -4.40
CA SER A 116 17.66 8.45 -4.07
C SER A 116 17.72 8.23 -2.55
N LEU A 117 16.56 7.98 -1.92
CA LEU A 117 16.41 7.71 -0.49
C LEU A 117 16.16 6.21 -0.29
N ASN A 118 17.06 5.53 0.44
CA ASN A 118 17.04 4.06 0.54
C ASN A 118 17.15 3.56 1.99
N PRO A 119 16.16 3.85 2.86
CA PRO A 119 16.18 3.36 4.22
C PRO A 119 15.96 1.85 4.35
N LEU A 120 16.77 1.18 5.17
CA LEU A 120 16.60 -0.25 5.50
C LEU A 120 16.06 -0.46 6.91
N ASN A 121 16.21 0.53 7.78
CA ASN A 121 15.72 0.54 9.16
C ASN A 121 15.21 1.95 9.53
N LEU A 122 14.64 2.12 10.73
CA LEU A 122 14.10 3.39 11.22
C LEU A 122 15.18 4.47 11.34
N ASP A 123 16.40 4.11 11.73
CA ASP A 123 17.49 5.09 11.86
C ASP A 123 17.89 5.65 10.49
N ASP A 124 17.88 4.82 9.43
CA ASP A 124 18.05 5.30 8.05
C ASP A 124 16.89 6.20 7.60
N VAL A 125 15.66 5.94 8.06
CA VAL A 125 14.51 6.82 7.77
C VAL A 125 14.74 8.20 8.36
N LEU A 126 15.25 8.27 9.59
CA LEU A 126 15.63 9.54 10.22
C LEU A 126 16.79 10.20 9.46
N ALA A 127 17.80 9.44 9.04
CA ALA A 127 18.91 9.95 8.26
C ALA A 127 18.46 10.54 6.90
N ASN A 128 17.45 9.95 6.26
CA ASN A 128 16.88 10.49 5.01
C ASN A 128 16.24 11.87 5.19
N VAL A 129 15.72 12.19 6.39
CA VAL A 129 15.23 13.55 6.69
C VAL A 129 16.36 14.56 6.54
N LEU A 130 17.54 14.24 7.09
CA LEU A 130 18.74 15.07 7.00
C LEU A 130 19.26 15.13 5.56
N GLN A 131 19.38 13.98 4.88
CA GLN A 131 19.85 13.89 3.49
C GLN A 131 18.98 14.73 2.55
N LEU A 132 17.65 14.65 2.68
CA LEU A 132 16.71 15.42 1.88
C LEU A 132 16.86 16.91 2.18
N GLY A 133 16.91 17.30 3.46
CA GLY A 133 17.10 18.69 3.88
C GLY A 133 18.34 19.32 3.27
N GLU A 134 19.49 18.65 3.35
CA GLU A 134 20.73 19.09 2.71
C GLU A 134 20.57 19.22 1.19
N ALA A 135 19.91 18.26 0.54
CA ALA A 135 19.74 18.27 -0.90
C ALA A 135 18.86 19.42 -1.41
N VAL A 136 17.93 19.92 -0.59
CA VAL A 136 17.01 21.01 -0.94
C VAL A 136 17.36 22.36 -0.30
N GLY A 137 18.52 22.46 0.37
CA GLY A 137 18.97 23.69 1.02
C GLY A 137 18.18 24.08 2.28
N MET A 138 17.62 23.10 2.99
CA MET A 138 16.82 23.24 4.21
C MET A 138 17.42 22.42 5.37
N ALA A 139 18.74 22.50 5.54
CA ALA A 139 19.49 21.70 6.51
C ALA A 139 19.11 21.98 7.98
N GLU A 140 18.84 23.24 8.32
CA GLU A 140 18.45 23.63 9.69
C GLU A 140 17.04 23.13 10.02
N GLU A 141 16.09 23.29 9.09
CA GLU A 141 14.72 22.80 9.24
C GLU A 141 14.70 21.27 9.35
N ALA A 142 15.49 20.58 8.54
CA ALA A 142 15.63 19.13 8.62
C ALA A 142 16.25 18.67 9.94
N ARG A 143 17.25 19.38 10.48
CA ARG A 143 17.81 19.09 11.81
C ARG A 143 16.77 19.25 12.93
N ALA A 144 15.97 20.32 12.88
CA ALA A 144 14.90 20.53 13.84
C ALA A 144 13.81 19.44 13.74
N ALA A 145 13.39 19.08 12.52
CA ALA A 145 12.43 18.02 12.26
C ALA A 145 12.95 16.65 12.73
N HIS A 146 14.20 16.32 12.43
CA HIS A 146 14.88 15.11 12.91
C HIS A 146 14.91 15.04 14.43
N ALA A 147 15.31 16.12 15.11
CA ALA A 147 15.36 16.18 16.57
C ALA A 147 13.98 15.93 17.21
N SER A 148 12.91 16.48 16.62
CA SER A 148 11.53 16.23 17.05
C SER A 148 11.13 14.75 16.92
N LEU A 149 11.48 14.09 15.81
CA LEU A 149 11.22 12.66 15.62
C LEU A 149 12.00 11.79 16.63
N VAL A 150 13.28 12.12 16.87
CA VAL A 150 14.11 11.43 17.87
C VAL A 150 13.53 11.57 19.28
N GLU A 151 13.05 12.75 19.66
CA GLU A 151 12.44 12.98 20.97
C GLU A 151 11.18 12.13 21.18
N ARG A 152 10.34 12.03 20.13
CA ARG A 152 9.13 11.20 20.13
C ARG A 152 9.46 9.70 20.25
N ILE A 153 10.44 9.21 19.51
CA ILE A 153 10.92 7.82 19.61
C ILE A 153 11.44 7.55 21.04
N ALA A 154 12.28 8.44 21.58
CA ALA A 154 12.79 8.31 22.94
C ALA A 154 11.67 8.30 24.00
N ALA A 155 10.55 8.99 23.75
CA ALA A 155 9.37 8.91 24.61
C ALA A 155 8.73 7.53 24.59
N VAL A 156 8.63 6.87 23.43
CA VAL A 156 8.16 5.48 23.32
C VAL A 156 9.09 4.54 24.06
N ASP A 157 10.41 4.67 23.88
CA ASP A 157 11.41 3.83 24.56
C ASP A 157 11.26 3.89 26.10
N ARG A 158 11.07 5.09 26.65
CA ARG A 158 10.80 5.29 28.09
C ARG A 158 9.51 4.59 28.54
N ARG A 159 8.45 4.62 27.73
CA ARG A 159 7.17 3.97 28.05
C ARG A 159 7.29 2.45 28.02
N VAL A 160 8.03 1.89 27.07
CA VAL A 160 8.32 0.45 26.99
C VAL A 160 9.09 -0.02 28.21
N GLU A 161 10.12 0.72 28.61
CA GLU A 161 10.90 0.41 29.80
C GLU A 161 10.05 0.46 31.07
N GLN A 162 9.20 1.50 31.22
CA GLN A 162 8.25 1.59 32.33
C GLN A 162 7.29 0.39 32.35
N ARG A 163 6.76 0.00 31.18
CA ARG A 163 5.84 -1.13 31.07
C ARG A 163 6.51 -2.46 31.40
N ARG A 164 7.75 -2.67 30.98
CA ARG A 164 8.56 -3.84 31.35
C ARG A 164 8.73 -3.95 32.86
N ARG A 165 9.07 -2.84 33.54
CA ARG A 165 9.17 -2.80 35.01
C ARG A 165 7.86 -3.12 35.71
N GLN A 166 6.73 -2.63 35.19
CA GLN A 166 5.39 -2.90 35.77
C GLN A 166 4.97 -4.36 35.64
N LEU A 167 5.31 -5.02 34.53
CA LEU A 167 4.92 -6.40 34.26
C LEU A 167 5.79 -7.43 34.99
N GLY A 168 6.92 -7.02 35.57
CA GLY A 168 7.85 -7.86 36.31
C GLY A 168 8.81 -8.66 35.42
N GLU A 169 9.92 -9.08 36.01
CA GLU A 169 10.91 -9.93 35.34
C GLU A 169 10.30 -11.30 34.95
N GLY A 170 10.63 -11.78 33.75
CA GLY A 170 10.19 -13.09 33.25
C GLY A 170 8.90 -13.07 32.41
N ARG A 171 8.19 -11.93 32.30
CA ARG A 171 7.10 -11.81 31.31
C ARG A 171 7.68 -11.80 29.89
N ARG A 172 7.23 -12.74 29.06
CA ARG A 172 7.59 -12.77 27.63
C ARG A 172 7.07 -11.52 26.91
N ARG A 173 7.85 -11.00 25.95
CA ARG A 173 7.41 -9.99 24.98
C ARG A 173 6.25 -10.53 24.14
N PRO A 174 5.20 -9.73 23.87
CA PRO A 174 4.11 -10.14 22.97
C PRO A 174 4.65 -10.44 21.58
N ARG A 175 4.27 -11.60 21.03
CA ARG A 175 4.61 -11.96 19.64
C ARG A 175 3.66 -11.27 18.67
N VAL A 176 4.22 -10.56 17.70
CA VAL A 176 3.47 -9.79 16.70
C VAL A 176 3.74 -10.39 15.32
N ALA A 177 2.69 -10.86 14.65
CA ALA A 177 2.76 -11.20 13.24
C ALA A 177 2.34 -9.97 12.42
N PHE A 178 3.25 -9.41 11.62
CA PHE A 178 2.95 -8.35 10.68
C PHE A 178 2.81 -8.92 9.27
N ILE A 179 1.61 -8.83 8.70
CA ILE A 179 1.29 -9.32 7.37
C ILE A 179 1.23 -8.12 6.42
N GLU A 180 2.27 -7.99 5.61
CA GLU A 180 2.44 -6.94 4.61
C GLU A 180 1.79 -7.31 3.26
N TRP A 181 1.46 -8.59 3.09
CA TRP A 181 0.72 -9.11 1.94
C TRP A 181 -0.02 -10.38 2.33
N SER A 182 -1.28 -10.50 1.96
CA SER A 182 -2.14 -11.62 2.36
C SER A 182 -2.05 -12.84 1.43
N ASP A 183 -1.75 -12.65 0.14
CA ASP A 183 -1.67 -13.74 -0.84
C ASP A 183 -0.71 -13.41 -2.01
N PRO A 184 0.47 -14.07 -2.10
CA PRO A 184 1.00 -15.02 -1.12
C PRO A 184 1.37 -14.31 0.20
N LEU A 185 1.46 -15.03 1.32
CA LEU A 185 1.62 -14.36 2.62
C LEU A 185 3.03 -13.80 2.80
N TYR A 186 3.21 -12.48 2.75
CA TYR A 186 4.49 -11.81 3.06
C TYR A 186 4.49 -11.26 4.47
N VAL A 187 5.63 -11.44 5.14
CA VAL A 187 5.90 -10.85 6.45
C VAL A 187 6.67 -9.55 6.33
N GLY A 188 6.42 -8.64 7.27
CA GLY A 188 7.06 -7.32 7.30
C GLY A 188 8.58 -7.40 7.39
N GLY A 189 9.26 -6.64 6.52
CA GLY A 189 10.71 -6.46 6.52
C GLY A 189 11.15 -5.04 6.86
N HIS A 190 12.39 -4.73 6.51
CA HIS A 190 13.09 -3.46 6.65
C HIS A 190 12.96 -2.88 8.07
N TRP A 191 12.31 -1.73 8.20
CA TRP A 191 12.07 -1.05 9.47
C TRP A 191 10.99 -1.72 10.32
N THR A 192 10.12 -2.56 9.76
CA THR A 192 8.95 -3.11 10.47
C THR A 192 9.33 -3.97 11.68
N PRO A 193 10.26 -4.93 11.60
CA PRO A 193 10.71 -5.66 12.78
C PRO A 193 11.34 -4.75 13.86
N GLN A 194 12.13 -3.75 13.44
CA GLN A 194 12.73 -2.79 14.38
C GLN A 194 11.66 -1.95 15.09
N LEU A 195 10.60 -1.52 14.39
CA LEU A 195 9.47 -0.80 14.98
C LEU A 195 8.74 -1.65 16.02
N ILE A 196 8.44 -2.92 15.70
CA ILE A 196 7.78 -3.86 16.63
C ILE A 196 8.66 -4.10 17.86
N GLU A 197 9.97 -4.24 17.66
CA GLU A 197 10.90 -4.46 18.76
C GLU A 197 11.01 -3.23 19.67
N ARG A 198 11.16 -2.03 19.09
CA ARG A 198 11.17 -0.76 19.84
C ARG A 198 9.85 -0.51 20.56
N ALA A 199 8.72 -0.97 20.01
CA ALA A 199 7.42 -0.93 20.68
C ALA A 199 7.26 -1.97 21.82
N GLY A 200 8.28 -2.80 22.08
CA GLY A 200 8.28 -3.80 23.16
C GLY A 200 7.80 -5.20 22.75
N GLY A 201 7.38 -5.40 21.50
CA GLY A 201 6.96 -6.69 20.94
C GLY A 201 8.13 -7.52 20.40
N GLU A 202 7.84 -8.72 19.89
CA GLU A 202 8.77 -9.64 19.22
C GLU A 202 8.20 -9.99 17.84
N HIS A 203 9.00 -9.98 16.78
CA HIS A 203 8.56 -10.40 15.44
C HIS A 203 9.07 -11.83 15.12
N PRO A 204 8.32 -12.90 15.45
CA PRO A 204 8.84 -14.28 15.41
C PRO A 204 9.11 -14.81 13.99
N LEU A 205 8.48 -14.21 12.97
CA LEU A 205 8.59 -14.67 11.58
C LEU A 205 9.75 -14.01 10.82
N ASN A 206 10.30 -12.94 11.38
CA ASN A 206 11.37 -12.14 10.80
C ASN A 206 12.05 -11.39 11.95
N ALA A 207 13.08 -12.01 12.53
CA ALA A 207 13.76 -11.43 13.67
C ALA A 207 14.49 -10.15 13.25
N GLY A 208 14.25 -9.06 13.96
CA GLY A 208 15.00 -7.83 13.78
C GLY A 208 16.35 -7.89 14.49
N GLY A 209 17.27 -7.03 14.05
CA GLY A 209 18.47 -6.65 14.78
C GLY A 209 18.71 -5.14 14.66
N GLU A 210 19.87 -4.66 15.08
CA GLU A 210 20.25 -3.24 14.92
C GLU A 210 20.15 -2.76 13.46
N SER A 211 20.32 -3.68 12.51
CA SER A 211 20.24 -3.42 11.06
C SER A 211 18.83 -3.45 10.46
N GLY A 212 17.77 -3.67 11.25
CA GLY A 212 16.42 -3.96 10.77
C GLY A 212 16.15 -5.45 10.51
N GLY A 213 15.11 -5.75 9.73
CA GLY A 213 14.62 -7.11 9.45
C GLY A 213 14.95 -7.70 8.07
N GLY A 214 15.90 -7.15 7.33
CA GLY A 214 16.13 -7.55 5.93
C GLY A 214 14.93 -7.26 5.01
N LYS A 215 14.84 -7.84 3.81
CA LYS A 215 13.68 -7.60 2.91
C LYS A 215 12.44 -8.34 3.41
N SER A 216 11.25 -7.85 3.06
CA SER A 216 10.00 -8.63 3.20
C SER A 216 10.08 -9.89 2.34
N PHE A 217 9.57 -11.01 2.84
CA PHE A 217 9.64 -12.31 2.14
C PHE A 217 8.37 -13.14 2.35
N PRO A 218 8.03 -14.04 1.42
CA PRO A 218 6.86 -14.88 1.55
C PRO A 218 7.12 -16.01 2.56
N VAL A 219 6.09 -16.35 3.35
CA VAL A 219 6.11 -17.49 4.27
C VAL A 219 4.86 -18.35 4.08
N PRO A 220 4.93 -19.67 4.34
CA PRO A 220 3.74 -20.50 4.32
C PRO A 220 2.83 -20.16 5.51
N PRO A 221 1.50 -20.32 5.40
CA PRO A 221 0.58 -20.13 6.53
C PRO A 221 0.92 -20.96 7.77
N SER A 222 1.52 -22.14 7.61
CA SER A 222 1.97 -22.99 8.72
C SER A 222 2.99 -22.29 9.62
N ALA A 223 3.88 -21.47 9.04
CA ALA A 223 4.85 -20.72 9.83
C ALA A 223 4.17 -19.71 10.77
N VAL A 224 3.09 -19.06 10.30
CA VAL A 224 2.30 -18.12 11.13
C VAL A 224 1.58 -18.86 12.27
N VAL A 225 1.05 -20.05 11.98
CA VAL A 225 0.41 -20.91 12.99
C VAL A 225 1.42 -21.38 14.03
N GLU A 226 2.59 -21.86 13.60
CA GLU A 226 3.67 -22.31 14.49
C GLU A 226 4.23 -21.18 15.35
N ALA A 227 4.28 -19.95 14.82
CA ALA A 227 4.71 -18.77 15.56
C ALA A 227 3.75 -18.40 16.72
N ASP A 228 2.47 -18.79 16.65
CA ASP A 228 1.40 -18.47 17.61
C ASP A 228 1.46 -17.00 18.10
N PRO A 229 1.17 -16.02 17.24
CA PRO A 229 1.24 -14.61 17.60
C PRO A 229 0.17 -14.22 18.64
N ASP A 230 0.54 -13.30 19.53
CA ASP A 230 -0.37 -12.65 20.49
C ASP A 230 -1.14 -11.48 19.86
N LEU A 231 -0.65 -10.96 18.73
CA LEU A 231 -1.23 -9.88 17.95
C LEU A 231 -0.94 -10.13 16.47
N VAL A 232 -1.98 -10.03 15.63
CA VAL A 232 -1.83 -10.00 14.16
C VAL A 232 -2.12 -8.59 13.67
N ILE A 233 -1.20 -8.03 12.90
CA ILE A 233 -1.38 -6.76 12.19
C ILE A 233 -1.46 -7.08 10.71
N LEU A 234 -2.62 -6.80 10.10
CA LEU A 234 -2.81 -6.90 8.66
C LEU A 234 -2.72 -5.50 8.07
N ALA A 235 -1.63 -5.21 7.36
CA ALA A 235 -1.34 -3.89 6.79
C ALA A 235 -0.81 -4.02 5.34
N PRO A 236 -1.62 -4.53 4.40
CA PRO A 236 -1.12 -4.84 3.07
C PRO A 236 -0.67 -3.59 2.31
N CYS A 237 0.53 -3.64 1.73
CA CYS A 237 1.13 -2.48 1.08
C CYS A 237 0.27 -1.92 -0.06
N GLY A 238 0.01 -0.61 -0.05
CA GLY A 238 -0.81 0.06 -1.08
C GLY A 238 -2.31 -0.20 -1.00
N LEU A 239 -2.80 -0.91 0.03
CA LEU A 239 -4.23 -1.14 0.23
C LEU A 239 -4.78 -0.19 1.30
N THR A 240 -5.89 0.47 0.97
CA THR A 240 -6.66 1.26 1.94
C THR A 240 -7.26 0.37 3.04
N LEU A 241 -7.76 0.97 4.12
CA LEU A 241 -8.43 0.22 5.19
C LEU A 241 -9.63 -0.61 4.68
N ASP A 242 -10.44 -0.08 3.77
CA ASP A 242 -11.60 -0.79 3.20
C ASP A 242 -11.17 -2.00 2.36
N MET A 243 -10.07 -1.88 1.61
CA MET A 243 -9.49 -3.00 0.86
C MET A 243 -8.90 -4.05 1.81
N THR A 244 -8.23 -3.60 2.87
CA THR A 244 -7.71 -4.48 3.92
C THR A 244 -8.81 -5.29 4.62
N ARG A 245 -10.01 -4.70 4.80
CA ARG A 245 -11.20 -5.43 5.32
C ARG A 245 -11.63 -6.57 4.38
N ARG A 246 -11.53 -6.38 3.07
CA ARG A 246 -11.83 -7.43 2.08
C ARG A 246 -10.80 -8.56 2.14
N GLU A 247 -9.52 -8.23 2.25
CA GLU A 247 -8.45 -9.22 2.46
C GLU A 247 -8.68 -10.03 3.74
N ALA A 248 -9.05 -9.36 4.85
CA ALA A 248 -9.42 -10.03 6.10
C ALA A 248 -10.62 -10.98 5.93
N THR A 249 -11.62 -10.60 5.12
CA THR A 249 -12.79 -11.44 4.81
C THR A 249 -12.39 -12.68 4.03
N ALA A 250 -11.45 -12.58 3.09
CA ALA A 250 -10.91 -13.72 2.37
C ALA A 250 -10.13 -14.65 3.31
N LEU A 251 -9.26 -14.10 4.15
CA LEU A 251 -8.49 -14.85 5.15
C LEU A 251 -9.39 -15.60 6.14
N ALA A 252 -10.51 -14.99 6.55
CA ALA A 252 -11.49 -15.60 7.46
C ALA A 252 -12.09 -16.91 6.93
N ARG A 253 -12.07 -17.16 5.62
CA ARG A 253 -12.54 -18.42 5.00
C ARG A 253 -11.52 -19.55 5.12
N THR A 254 -10.26 -19.24 5.39
CA THR A 254 -9.19 -20.23 5.50
C THR A 254 -9.21 -20.92 6.87
N GLU A 255 -8.78 -22.18 6.93
CA GLU A 255 -8.70 -22.94 8.19
C GLU A 255 -7.58 -22.42 9.09
N TRP A 256 -6.41 -22.16 8.52
CA TRP A 256 -5.24 -21.70 9.27
C TRP A 256 -5.48 -20.35 9.97
N TRP A 257 -6.21 -19.43 9.34
CA TRP A 257 -6.52 -18.14 9.97
C TRP A 257 -7.44 -18.34 11.18
N ARG A 258 -8.51 -19.13 11.01
CA ARG A 258 -9.46 -19.44 12.09
C ARG A 258 -8.84 -20.22 13.25
N SER A 259 -7.73 -20.93 13.01
CA SER A 259 -7.03 -21.69 14.06
C SER A 259 -6.17 -20.82 14.99
N LEU A 260 -5.80 -19.61 14.56
CA LEU A 260 -4.98 -18.68 15.34
C LEU A 260 -5.69 -18.22 16.62
N ARG A 261 -4.98 -18.27 17.75
CA ARG A 261 -5.46 -17.75 19.03
C ARG A 261 -5.82 -16.27 18.95
N ALA A 262 -4.96 -15.47 18.33
CA ALA A 262 -5.19 -14.03 18.14
C ALA A 262 -6.51 -13.73 17.40
N VAL A 263 -6.88 -14.54 16.40
CA VAL A 263 -8.15 -14.38 15.67
C VAL A 263 -9.34 -14.71 16.58
N ARG A 264 -9.27 -15.81 17.33
CA ARG A 264 -10.33 -16.20 18.27
C ARG A 264 -10.56 -15.18 19.38
N GLU A 265 -9.49 -14.52 19.83
CA GLU A 265 -9.50 -13.55 20.93
C GLU A 265 -9.74 -12.10 20.47
N GLY A 266 -9.90 -11.85 19.16
CA GLY A 266 -10.07 -10.49 18.63
C GLY A 266 -8.80 -9.64 18.73
N ARG A 267 -7.63 -10.29 18.77
CA ARG A 267 -6.29 -9.68 18.75
C ARG A 267 -5.76 -9.57 17.32
N VAL A 268 -6.62 -9.12 16.41
CA VAL A 268 -6.27 -8.83 15.03
C VAL A 268 -6.65 -7.40 14.74
N VAL A 269 -5.74 -6.65 14.12
CA VAL A 269 -5.98 -5.28 13.73
C VAL A 269 -5.71 -5.10 12.25
N LEU A 270 -6.66 -4.49 11.57
CA LEU A 270 -6.58 -4.07 10.18
C LEU A 270 -6.01 -2.66 10.17
N VAL A 271 -5.06 -2.39 9.29
CA VAL A 271 -4.45 -1.06 9.15
C VAL A 271 -4.51 -0.65 7.69
N ASP A 272 -4.73 0.64 7.45
CA ASP A 272 -4.52 1.24 6.14
C ASP A 272 -3.04 1.16 5.74
N GLY A 273 -2.70 0.17 4.90
CA GLY A 273 -1.33 -0.09 4.46
C GLY A 273 -0.87 0.80 3.32
N ASP A 274 -1.77 1.54 2.65
CA ASP A 274 -1.37 2.67 1.79
C ASP A 274 -0.82 3.82 2.64
N ALA A 275 -1.50 4.14 3.75
CA ALA A 275 -1.14 5.27 4.59
C ALA A 275 -0.02 4.98 5.60
N MET A 276 0.01 3.78 6.20
CA MET A 276 0.88 3.47 7.34
C MET A 276 1.82 2.31 7.06
N PHE A 277 2.94 2.27 7.78
CA PHE A 277 4.01 1.26 7.72
C PHE A 277 4.80 1.13 6.42
N ASN A 278 4.22 1.40 5.26
CA ASN A 278 4.86 1.12 3.97
C ASN A 278 5.50 2.35 3.31
N ARG A 279 5.35 3.53 3.93
CA ARG A 279 5.99 4.79 3.51
C ARG A 279 7.08 5.16 4.50
N PRO A 280 8.36 4.95 4.17
CA PRO A 280 9.46 5.17 5.11
C PRO A 280 9.79 6.66 5.30
N GLY A 281 8.97 7.32 6.11
CA GLY A 281 9.07 8.74 6.44
C GLY A 281 8.59 9.05 7.86
N PRO A 282 8.30 10.32 8.18
CA PRO A 282 7.97 10.78 9.53
C PRO A 282 6.80 10.02 10.19
N ARG A 283 5.82 9.58 9.39
CA ARG A 283 4.65 8.84 9.90
C ARG A 283 4.98 7.44 10.43
N LEU A 284 6.17 6.91 10.19
CA LEU A 284 6.61 5.69 10.90
C LEU A 284 6.78 5.92 12.41
N VAL A 285 7.00 7.16 12.86
CA VAL A 285 7.01 7.49 14.28
C VAL A 285 5.58 7.46 14.85
N ASP A 286 4.59 7.90 14.09
CA ASP A 286 3.17 7.74 14.46
C ASP A 286 2.82 6.25 14.56
N ALA A 287 3.31 5.44 13.61
CA ALA A 287 3.14 3.99 13.62
C ALA A 287 3.83 3.32 14.82
N LEU A 288 5.01 3.80 15.24
CA LEU A 288 5.70 3.33 16.45
C LEU A 288 4.89 3.64 17.73
N GLU A 289 4.40 4.86 17.86
CA GLU A 289 3.57 5.29 18.99
C GLU A 289 2.28 4.47 19.08
N TRP A 290 1.66 4.20 17.93
CA TRP A 290 0.50 3.31 17.85
C TRP A 290 0.85 1.86 18.17
N LEU A 291 1.97 1.32 17.66
CA LEU A 291 2.42 -0.04 17.95
C LEU A 291 2.56 -0.28 19.45
N PHE A 292 3.13 0.68 20.19
CA PHE A 292 3.20 0.62 21.64
C PHE A 292 1.81 0.37 22.26
N SER A 293 0.80 1.12 21.80
CA SER A 293 -0.58 0.98 22.28
C SER A 293 -1.17 -0.40 21.99
N ALA A 294 -0.97 -0.91 20.77
CA ALA A 294 -1.52 -2.19 20.33
C ALA A 294 -0.84 -3.39 21.00
N VAL A 295 0.49 -3.36 21.10
CA VAL A 295 1.33 -4.40 21.72
C VAL A 295 1.02 -4.53 23.21
N HIS A 296 0.87 -3.42 23.92
CA HIS A 296 0.67 -3.43 25.37
C HIS A 296 -0.79 -3.38 25.83
N GLY A 297 -1.74 -3.28 24.89
CA GLY A 297 -3.17 -3.25 25.17
C GLY A 297 -3.62 -2.00 25.93
N VAL A 298 -3.08 -0.84 25.53
CA VAL A 298 -3.34 0.48 26.16
C VAL A 298 -3.87 1.45 25.10
N PRO A 299 -5.11 1.28 24.61
CA PRO A 299 -5.65 2.04 23.47
C PRO A 299 -5.66 3.57 23.69
N GLU A 300 -5.74 4.03 24.94
CA GLU A 300 -5.62 5.43 25.33
C GLU A 300 -4.25 6.05 25.00
N ALA A 301 -3.24 5.22 24.74
CA ALA A 301 -1.91 5.64 24.31
C ALA A 301 -1.79 5.92 22.81
N ALA A 302 -2.78 5.49 22.01
CA ALA A 302 -2.70 5.56 20.56
C ALA A 302 -2.77 7.02 20.07
N PRO A 303 -2.03 7.37 18.99
CA PRO A 303 -2.24 8.62 18.28
C PRO A 303 -3.70 8.78 17.85
N HIS A 304 -4.22 10.00 17.94
CA HIS A 304 -5.58 10.30 17.52
C HIS A 304 -5.78 9.95 16.04
N ARG A 305 -6.84 9.20 15.73
CA ARG A 305 -7.26 8.84 14.36
C ARG A 305 -6.23 8.01 13.57
N PHE A 306 -5.43 7.17 14.23
CA PHE A 306 -4.67 6.16 13.51
C PHE A 306 -5.61 5.29 12.66
N PRO A 307 -5.38 5.11 11.35
CA PRO A 307 -6.34 4.50 10.43
C PRO A 307 -6.32 2.96 10.57
N CYS A 308 -6.95 2.47 11.62
CA CYS A 308 -7.03 1.04 11.92
C CYS A 308 -8.41 0.61 12.44
N GLU A 309 -8.71 -0.67 12.31
CA GLU A 309 -9.91 -1.33 12.80
C GLU A 309 -9.56 -2.64 13.50
N TRP A 310 -10.03 -2.83 14.73
CA TRP A 310 -9.86 -4.11 15.43
C TRP A 310 -10.93 -5.10 14.98
N LEU A 311 -10.54 -6.30 14.59
CA LEU A 311 -11.51 -7.36 14.31
C LEU A 311 -12.11 -7.88 15.63
N PRO A 312 -13.43 -8.10 15.67
CA PRO A 312 -14.07 -8.68 16.85
C PRO A 312 -13.60 -10.14 17.06
N PRO A 313 -13.62 -10.65 18.31
CA PRO A 313 -13.39 -12.07 18.58
C PRO A 313 -14.29 -12.95 17.73
N SER A 314 -13.76 -14.07 17.22
CA SER A 314 -14.54 -14.96 16.33
C SER A 314 -15.80 -15.54 16.99
N SER A 315 -15.89 -15.51 18.33
CA SER A 315 -17.08 -15.90 19.11
C SER A 315 -18.20 -14.85 19.13
N SER A 316 -17.89 -13.60 18.78
CA SER A 316 -18.82 -12.47 18.71
C SER A 316 -19.31 -12.17 17.29
N LEU A 317 -18.72 -12.82 16.29
CA LEU A 317 -19.36 -12.98 15.00
C LEU A 317 -20.55 -13.93 15.20
N PRO A 318 -21.76 -13.61 14.67
CA PRO A 318 -22.93 -14.46 14.81
C PRO A 318 -22.58 -15.92 14.50
N ARG A 319 -22.86 -16.82 15.45
CA ARG A 319 -22.55 -18.25 15.30
C ARG A 319 -23.42 -18.97 14.27
N ASP A 320 -24.36 -18.27 13.65
CA ASP A 320 -25.16 -18.76 12.54
C ASP A 320 -25.07 -17.78 11.37
N GLU A 321 -24.21 -18.10 10.40
CA GLU A 321 -24.29 -17.75 8.97
C GLU A 321 -23.05 -18.29 8.21
N ALA A 322 -21.93 -18.54 8.89
CA ALA A 322 -20.70 -19.07 8.28
C ALA A 322 -20.70 -20.59 8.02
N SER A 323 -21.71 -21.34 8.48
CA SER A 323 -21.93 -22.75 8.11
C SER A 323 -23.29 -23.01 7.45
N ALA A 324 -24.04 -21.96 7.09
CA ALA A 324 -25.31 -22.07 6.36
C ALA A 324 -25.32 -21.31 5.03
N ALA A 325 -24.37 -20.40 4.76
CA ALA A 325 -24.22 -19.72 3.47
C ALA A 325 -23.19 -20.37 2.52
N ALA A 326 -23.05 -21.69 2.57
CA ALA A 326 -22.50 -22.47 1.46
C ALA A 326 -23.68 -23.18 0.79
N GLY A 327 -24.40 -22.42 -0.03
CA GLY A 327 -25.59 -22.88 -0.73
C GLY A 327 -26.65 -21.80 -0.85
N GLY A 328 -26.32 -20.66 -1.48
CA GLY A 328 -27.35 -20.07 -2.33
C GLY A 328 -27.70 -21.12 -3.37
N SER A 329 -28.99 -21.29 -3.70
CA SER A 329 -29.29 -22.17 -4.83
C SER A 329 -28.50 -21.66 -6.05
N PRO A 330 -28.10 -22.52 -7.00
CA PRO A 330 -27.46 -22.06 -8.23
C PRO A 330 -28.24 -20.94 -8.93
N GLU A 331 -29.55 -20.86 -8.68
CA GLU A 331 -30.46 -19.82 -9.17
C GLU A 331 -30.29 -18.48 -8.42
N GLU A 332 -30.02 -18.48 -7.12
CA GLU A 332 -29.78 -17.27 -6.32
C GLU A 332 -28.39 -16.68 -6.57
N GLU A 333 -27.36 -17.53 -6.71
CA GLU A 333 -26.02 -17.09 -7.11
C GLU A 333 -26.02 -16.53 -8.54
N ALA A 334 -26.72 -17.19 -9.46
CA ALA A 334 -26.92 -16.67 -10.82
C ALA A 334 -27.70 -15.34 -10.82
N ALA A 335 -28.72 -15.19 -9.98
CA ALA A 335 -29.50 -13.95 -9.88
C ALA A 335 -28.68 -12.78 -9.30
N ALA A 336 -27.87 -13.03 -8.27
CA ALA A 336 -26.98 -12.02 -7.70
C ALA A 336 -25.90 -11.58 -8.70
N GLU A 337 -25.35 -12.54 -9.45
CA GLU A 337 -24.38 -12.27 -10.51
C GLU A 337 -25.01 -11.49 -11.67
N GLN A 338 -26.22 -11.86 -12.10
CA GLN A 338 -26.95 -11.16 -13.15
C GLN A 338 -27.25 -9.71 -12.75
N LYS A 339 -27.61 -9.48 -11.49
CA LYS A 339 -27.85 -8.14 -10.95
C LYS A 339 -26.57 -7.30 -10.93
N ALA A 340 -25.45 -7.86 -10.48
CA ALA A 340 -24.17 -7.17 -10.48
C ALA A 340 -23.73 -6.76 -11.89
N ILE A 341 -23.98 -7.61 -12.90
CA ILE A 341 -23.72 -7.28 -14.31
C ILE A 341 -24.59 -6.12 -14.79
N ALA A 342 -25.88 -6.13 -14.45
CA ALA A 342 -26.80 -5.06 -14.82
C ALA A 342 -26.38 -3.69 -14.23
N ASP A 343 -25.98 -3.68 -12.95
CA ASP A 343 -25.50 -2.47 -12.28
C ASP A 343 -24.21 -1.94 -12.95
N ILE A 344 -23.30 -2.85 -13.32
CA ILE A 344 -22.07 -2.54 -14.08
C ILE A 344 -22.42 -1.94 -15.45
N GLU A 345 -23.35 -2.54 -16.18
CA GLU A 345 -23.81 -2.06 -17.49
C GLU A 345 -24.40 -0.65 -17.42
N GLU A 346 -25.21 -0.37 -16.39
CA GLU A 346 -25.83 0.93 -16.19
C GLU A 346 -24.79 2.01 -15.85
N ALA A 347 -23.90 1.74 -14.89
CA ALA A 347 -22.84 2.65 -14.50
C ALA A 347 -21.89 2.94 -15.69
N HIS A 348 -21.57 1.90 -16.45
CA HIS A 348 -20.78 2.00 -17.68
C HIS A 348 -21.46 2.89 -18.72
N ALA A 349 -22.73 2.62 -19.04
CA ALA A 349 -23.49 3.37 -20.05
C ALA A 349 -23.67 4.84 -19.66
N CYS A 350 -23.89 5.12 -18.36
CA CYS A 350 -23.97 6.49 -17.85
C CYS A 350 -22.65 7.25 -18.06
N ALA A 351 -21.51 6.62 -17.79
CA ALA A 351 -20.21 7.22 -18.01
C ALA A 351 -19.89 7.46 -19.50
N VAL A 352 -20.26 6.52 -20.38
CA VAL A 352 -20.12 6.67 -21.84
C VAL A 352 -20.95 7.83 -22.36
N ARG A 353 -22.23 7.94 -21.95
CA ARG A 353 -23.10 9.08 -22.31
C ARG A 353 -22.54 10.42 -21.84
N ALA A 354 -21.87 10.43 -20.68
CA ALA A 354 -21.20 11.61 -20.14
C ALA A 354 -19.82 11.89 -20.78
N GLY A 355 -19.40 11.13 -21.79
CA GLY A 355 -18.09 11.28 -22.46
C GLY A 355 -16.88 10.92 -21.58
N LYS A 356 -17.09 10.21 -20.47
CA LYS A 356 -16.02 9.83 -19.53
C LYS A 356 -15.24 8.62 -20.05
N LEU A 357 -13.92 8.65 -19.84
CA LEU A 357 -13.02 7.55 -20.18
C LEU A 357 -13.01 6.43 -19.13
N GLN A 358 -13.54 6.70 -17.95
CA GLN A 358 -13.58 5.77 -16.82
C GLN A 358 -14.89 5.92 -16.05
N TYR A 359 -15.25 4.88 -15.29
CA TYR A 359 -16.36 4.86 -14.34
C TYR A 359 -15.99 4.03 -13.12
N THR A 360 -16.66 4.27 -12.00
CA THR A 360 -16.53 3.43 -10.81
C THR A 360 -17.45 2.23 -10.95
N ASP A 361 -16.90 1.04 -10.98
CA ASP A 361 -17.63 -0.22 -10.98
C ASP A 361 -18.43 -0.34 -9.66
N PRO A 362 -19.77 -0.45 -9.71
CA PRO A 362 -20.60 -0.48 -8.51
C PRO A 362 -20.44 -1.75 -7.67
N ALA A 363 -20.04 -2.87 -8.29
CA ALA A 363 -19.81 -4.12 -7.59
C ALA A 363 -18.47 -4.13 -6.85
N THR A 364 -17.45 -3.46 -7.41
CA THR A 364 -16.08 -3.56 -6.90
C THR A 364 -15.52 -2.27 -6.31
N GLY A 365 -16.07 -1.11 -6.68
CA GLY A 365 -15.57 0.23 -6.34
C GLY A 365 -14.39 0.69 -7.19
N TYR A 366 -13.94 -0.09 -8.17
CA TYR A 366 -12.75 0.22 -8.96
C TYR A 366 -13.03 1.20 -10.10
N SER A 367 -12.05 2.04 -10.42
CA SER A 367 -12.08 2.82 -11.66
C SER A 367 -11.78 1.91 -12.86
N VAL A 368 -12.78 1.72 -13.73
CA VAL A 368 -12.71 0.85 -14.89
C VAL A 368 -12.81 1.68 -16.17
N PHE A 369 -12.00 1.35 -17.17
CA PHE A 369 -12.07 2.01 -18.48
C PHE A 369 -13.40 1.75 -19.17
N THR A 370 -13.98 2.81 -19.73
CA THR A 370 -15.14 2.70 -20.61
C THR A 370 -14.72 2.16 -21.98
N GLN A 371 -15.68 1.64 -22.75
CA GLN A 371 -15.49 1.33 -24.16
C GLN A 371 -15.00 2.55 -24.97
N LEU A 372 -15.37 3.79 -24.59
CA LEU A 372 -14.84 5.00 -25.23
C LEU A 372 -13.32 5.11 -25.09
N ALA A 373 -12.78 4.79 -23.90
CA ALA A 373 -11.34 4.74 -23.69
C ALA A 373 -10.67 3.63 -24.51
N SER A 374 -11.35 2.49 -24.68
CA SER A 374 -10.89 1.40 -25.56
C SER A 374 -10.89 1.83 -27.03
N SER A 375 -11.96 2.47 -27.52
CA SER A 375 -12.07 2.97 -28.89
C SER A 375 -11.05 4.04 -29.22
N ARG A 376 -10.77 4.97 -28.29
CA ARG A 376 -9.72 5.99 -28.45
C ARG A 376 -8.32 5.38 -28.56
N ARG A 377 -8.09 4.22 -27.94
CA ARG A 377 -6.80 3.53 -27.97
C ARG A 377 -6.48 2.94 -29.35
N GLY A 378 -7.48 2.56 -30.13
CA GLY A 378 -7.30 2.06 -31.49
C GLY A 378 -6.87 0.59 -31.62
N TYR A 379 -6.60 -0.12 -30.52
CA TYR A 379 -6.22 -1.55 -30.55
C TYR A 379 -6.55 -2.30 -29.24
N CYS A 380 -6.63 -3.64 -29.31
CA CYS A 380 -6.76 -4.50 -28.13
C CYS A 380 -5.42 -4.61 -27.37
N CYS A 381 -5.36 -4.19 -26.11
CA CYS A 381 -4.15 -4.29 -25.29
C CYS A 381 -3.85 -5.70 -24.72
N GLY A 382 -4.67 -6.71 -25.00
CA GLY A 382 -4.48 -8.08 -24.49
C GLY A 382 -4.77 -8.27 -22.99
N SER A 383 -5.28 -7.24 -22.31
CA SER A 383 -5.50 -7.27 -20.84
C SER A 383 -6.81 -7.93 -20.40
N GLY A 384 -7.72 -8.26 -21.32
CA GLY A 384 -8.99 -8.91 -20.99
C GLY A 384 -10.04 -8.00 -20.34
N CYS A 385 -10.06 -6.72 -20.70
CA CYS A 385 -10.97 -5.72 -20.11
C CYS A 385 -12.45 -6.03 -20.39
N ARG A 386 -13.33 -5.73 -19.43
CA ARG A 386 -14.77 -6.03 -19.53
C ARG A 386 -15.49 -5.28 -20.66
N HIS A 387 -14.99 -4.12 -21.09
CA HIS A 387 -15.60 -3.29 -22.15
C HIS A 387 -14.72 -3.19 -23.41
N CYS A 388 -14.04 -4.29 -23.77
CA CYS A 388 -13.16 -4.32 -24.95
C CYS A 388 -13.98 -4.34 -26.26
N VAL A 389 -13.90 -3.26 -27.03
CA VAL A 389 -14.57 -3.13 -28.35
C VAL A 389 -13.93 -3.98 -29.46
N TYR A 390 -12.74 -4.55 -29.22
CA TYR A 390 -11.98 -5.35 -30.17
C TYR A 390 -12.12 -6.86 -29.91
N GLY A 391 -13.15 -7.29 -29.18
CA GLY A 391 -13.45 -8.72 -28.99
C GLY A 391 -12.32 -9.53 -28.34
N HIS A 392 -11.48 -8.89 -27.52
CA HIS A 392 -10.32 -9.52 -26.89
C HIS A 392 -9.31 -10.14 -27.88
N GLU A 393 -9.21 -9.64 -29.12
CA GLU A 393 -8.38 -10.22 -30.20
C GLU A 393 -6.89 -10.45 -29.85
N ASN A 394 -6.32 -9.65 -28.94
CA ASN A 394 -4.92 -9.77 -28.51
C ASN A 394 -4.77 -10.44 -27.13
N VAL A 395 -5.86 -10.93 -26.52
CA VAL A 395 -5.78 -11.75 -25.31
C VAL A 395 -5.32 -13.15 -25.69
N LYS A 396 -4.31 -13.68 -24.98
CA LYS A 396 -3.81 -15.04 -25.17
C LYS A 396 -4.95 -16.08 -25.21
N PRO A 397 -4.96 -17.05 -26.15
CA PRO A 397 -6.06 -17.98 -26.33
C PRO A 397 -6.48 -18.70 -25.05
N GLU A 398 -5.51 -19.14 -24.24
CA GLU A 398 -5.75 -19.89 -22.99
C GLU A 398 -6.49 -19.03 -21.96
N ARG A 399 -6.20 -17.73 -21.94
CA ARG A 399 -6.86 -16.76 -21.06
C ARG A 399 -8.21 -16.31 -21.62
N ARG A 400 -8.35 -16.20 -22.94
CA ARG A 400 -9.59 -15.77 -23.60
C ARG A 400 -10.75 -16.72 -23.31
N VAL A 401 -10.48 -18.02 -23.17
CA VAL A 401 -11.49 -19.04 -22.84
C VAL A 401 -12.11 -18.81 -21.46
N ALA A 402 -11.36 -18.23 -20.52
CA ALA A 402 -11.82 -17.93 -19.16
C ALA A 402 -12.46 -16.53 -19.02
N LEU A 403 -12.41 -15.71 -20.07
CA LEU A 403 -12.99 -14.36 -20.06
C LEU A 403 -14.45 -14.37 -20.49
N ARG A 404 -15.25 -13.54 -19.83
CA ARG A 404 -16.60 -13.24 -20.28
C ARG A 404 -16.56 -12.43 -21.56
N ARG A 405 -17.62 -12.54 -22.36
CA ARG A 405 -17.81 -11.68 -23.53
C ARG A 405 -17.75 -10.21 -23.11
N PRO A 406 -17.07 -9.35 -23.89
CA PRO A 406 -17.08 -7.93 -23.63
C PRO A 406 -18.50 -7.37 -23.57
N ILE A 407 -18.76 -6.55 -22.57
CA ILE A 407 -19.97 -5.78 -22.38
C ILE A 407 -19.80 -4.46 -23.14
N THR A 408 -20.57 -4.24 -24.19
CA THR A 408 -20.53 -3.00 -24.99
C THR A 408 -21.91 -2.39 -25.05
N CYS A 409 -22.02 -1.09 -24.83
CA CYS A 409 -23.28 -0.37 -25.04
C CYS A 409 -23.29 0.27 -26.44
N GLU A 410 -24.45 0.39 -27.05
CA GLU A 410 -24.57 1.14 -28.31
C GLU A 410 -24.22 2.60 -28.04
N ILE A 411 -23.22 3.10 -28.76
CA ILE A 411 -22.91 4.53 -28.78
C ILE A 411 -23.94 5.15 -29.70
N GLY A 412 -24.97 5.78 -29.13
CA GLY A 412 -25.87 6.63 -29.90
C GLY A 412 -25.03 7.66 -30.66
N GLY A 413 -25.16 7.64 -31.99
CA GLY A 413 -24.38 8.48 -32.91
C GLY A 413 -24.67 9.97 -32.78
#